data_AF-A0A349XNJ1-F1
#
_entry.id   AF-A0A349XNJ1-F1
#
_cell.length_a   1.000
_cell.length_b   1.000
_cell.length_c   1.000
_cell.angle_alpha   90.00
_cell.angle_beta   90.00
_cell.angle_gamma   90.00
#
_symmetry.space_group_name_H-M   'P 1'
#
loop_
_entity.id
_entity.type
_entity.pdbx_description
1 polymer ?
#
loop_
_entity_poly.entity_id
_entity_poly.type
_entity_poly.pdbx_seq_one_letter_code
_entity_poly.pdbx_strand_id
1 'polypeptide(L)'
;MFAVLNTSGVVCALRETDDPIADVFTIVAVDAGKPPSVGDIGSHKSDGSWDFKPTKSDISLDDLKSALKIRIDAAAEAERLKYITSGAGQALTYMQKSDEARRYLAADEPDADDYPLLSAEVGITAPDIHGVAVIVSAAFSQWQQIGAAIEAARLGGKASIETSETAANAQAAFDSIAWPAV
;
A
#
# COMPACT_ATOMS: atom_id res chain seq x y z
N MET A 1 3.52 27.48 12.59
CA MET A 1 4.51 26.53 12.01
C MET A 1 3.97 25.13 12.25
N PHE A 2 3.64 24.38 11.19
CA PHE A 2 3.13 23.02 11.28
C PHE A 2 4.22 22.03 10.82
N ALA A 3 4.27 20.86 11.44
CA ALA A 3 5.10 19.75 11.01
C ALA A 3 4.26 18.77 10.16
N VAL A 4 4.78 18.34 9.01
CA VAL A 4 4.12 17.38 8.12
C VAL A 4 5.00 16.13 7.97
N LEU A 5 4.41 14.94 8.14
CA LEU A 5 5.01 13.66 7.74
C LEU A 5 5.00 13.58 6.22
N ASN A 6 6.16 13.46 5.58
CA ASN A 6 6.19 13.03 4.18
C ASN A 6 6.28 11.49 4.09
N THR A 7 6.04 10.97 2.89
CA THR A 7 6.04 9.54 2.53
C THR A 7 7.34 8.79 2.82
N SER A 8 8.40 9.48 3.22
CA SER A 8 9.72 8.90 3.52
C SER A 8 10.01 8.80 5.02
N GLY A 9 9.06 9.17 5.90
CA GLY A 9 9.24 9.09 7.35
C GLY A 9 10.15 10.19 7.94
N VAL A 10 10.47 11.24 7.18
CA VAL A 10 11.22 12.40 7.68
C VAL A 10 10.22 13.44 8.17
N VAL A 11 10.41 13.92 9.40
CA VAL A 11 9.61 15.01 9.98
C VAL A 11 10.17 16.34 9.47
N CYS A 12 9.37 17.06 8.69
CA CYS A 12 9.73 18.34 8.10
C CYS A 12 8.94 19.47 8.77
N ALA A 13 9.62 20.54 9.20
CA ALA A 13 8.95 21.77 9.61
C ALA A 13 8.75 22.68 8.39
N LEU A 14 7.52 23.16 8.18
CA LEU A 14 7.22 24.12 7.12
C LEU A 14 7.52 25.54 7.64
N ARG A 15 8.57 26.18 7.12
CA ARG A 15 8.83 27.62 7.33
C ARG A 15 8.13 28.41 6.23
N GLU A 16 7.22 29.30 6.62
CA GLU A 16 6.69 30.35 5.75
C GLU A 16 7.82 31.37 5.53
N THR A 17 8.21 31.56 4.28
CA THR A 17 9.11 32.64 3.89
C THR A 17 8.26 33.88 3.61
N ASP A 18 8.68 35.06 4.07
CA ASP A 18 8.08 36.36 3.72
C ASP A 18 8.36 36.71 2.23
N ASP A 19 8.02 35.81 1.31
CA ASP A 19 8.22 35.95 -0.14
C ASP A 19 6.84 36.11 -0.81
N PRO A 20 6.52 37.31 -1.36
CA PRO A 20 5.15 37.67 -1.75
C PRO A 20 4.60 36.96 -2.99
N ILE A 21 5.35 36.03 -3.61
CA ILE A 21 5.00 35.46 -4.93
C ILE A 21 4.66 33.96 -4.88
N ALA A 22 4.95 33.25 -3.79
CA ALA A 22 4.43 31.90 -3.58
C ALA A 22 4.63 31.51 -2.10
N ASP A 23 3.66 30.79 -1.53
CA ASP A 23 3.79 30.05 -0.28
C ASP A 23 4.83 28.91 -0.47
N VAL A 24 6.10 29.27 -0.58
CA VAL A 24 7.21 28.33 -0.76
C VAL A 24 7.61 27.84 0.62
N PHE A 25 7.14 26.66 0.98
CA PHE A 25 7.61 26.00 2.19
C PHE A 25 9.01 25.42 1.96
N THR A 26 10.00 25.91 2.71
CA THR A 26 11.35 25.31 2.69
C THR A 26 11.39 24.15 3.68
N ILE A 27 11.79 22.97 3.20
CA ILE A 27 12.04 21.78 4.03
C ILE A 27 13.39 21.97 4.73
N VAL A 28 13.40 22.03 6.05
CA VAL A 28 14.63 22.11 6.85
C VAL A 28 14.88 20.78 7.54
N ALA A 29 16.09 20.22 7.34
CA ALA A 29 16.53 19.02 8.05
C ALA A 29 16.74 19.35 9.54
N VAL A 30 16.23 18.48 10.41
CA VAL A 30 16.30 18.67 11.86
C VAL A 30 17.49 17.91 12.45
N ASP A 31 18.10 18.46 13.50
CA ASP A 31 19.24 17.90 14.23
C ASP A 31 19.05 16.40 14.54
N ALA A 32 20.03 15.58 14.17
CA ALA A 32 20.02 14.13 14.30
C ALA A 32 19.90 13.64 15.76
N GLY A 33 20.24 14.50 16.74
CA GLY A 33 20.21 14.13 18.16
C GLY A 33 18.83 14.12 18.82
N LYS A 34 17.81 14.71 18.18
CA LYS A 34 16.43 14.80 18.69
C LYS A 34 15.44 14.81 17.52
N PRO A 35 15.14 13.65 16.91
CA PRO A 35 14.21 13.59 15.80
C PRO A 35 12.86 14.16 16.27
N PRO A 36 12.36 15.25 15.67
CA PRO A 36 11.07 15.79 16.04
C PRO A 36 9.97 14.80 15.66
N SER A 37 8.86 14.88 16.37
CA SER A 37 7.63 14.16 16.02
C SER A 37 6.70 15.07 15.23
N VAL A 38 5.75 14.48 14.51
CA VAL A 38 4.69 15.29 13.89
C VAL A 38 3.83 15.94 14.97
N GLY A 39 3.66 17.25 14.81
CA GLY A 39 2.99 18.13 15.78
C GLY A 39 3.95 19.01 16.59
N ASP A 40 5.27 18.81 16.50
CA ASP A 40 6.23 19.64 17.24
C ASP A 40 6.23 21.10 16.74
N ILE A 41 6.21 22.05 17.69
CA ILE A 41 6.40 23.46 17.38
C ILE A 41 7.89 23.77 17.50
N GLY A 42 8.51 24.10 16.36
CA GLY A 42 9.85 24.65 16.30
C GLY A 42 9.84 26.16 16.55
N SER A 43 10.75 26.65 17.39
CA SER A 43 11.03 28.07 17.55
C SER A 43 12.51 28.35 17.29
N HIS A 44 12.79 29.32 16.43
CA HIS A 44 14.16 29.70 16.10
C HIS A 44 14.70 30.65 17.17
N LYS A 45 15.77 30.25 17.85
CA LYS A 45 16.43 31.08 18.86
C LYS A 45 17.28 32.14 18.18
N SER A 46 17.57 33.21 18.91
CA SER A 46 18.44 34.29 18.46
C SER A 46 19.89 33.85 18.20
N ASP A 47 20.30 32.68 18.71
CA ASP A 47 21.63 32.09 18.51
C ASP A 47 21.73 31.20 17.26
N GLY A 48 20.67 31.12 16.44
CA GLY A 48 20.62 30.29 15.24
C GLY A 48 20.26 28.83 15.49
N SER A 49 20.07 28.43 16.76
CA SER A 49 19.62 27.09 17.11
C SER A 49 18.09 26.98 17.10
N TRP A 50 17.59 25.76 16.90
CA TRP A 50 16.16 25.46 16.97
C TRP A 50 15.79 24.89 18.34
N ASP A 51 14.76 25.46 18.98
CA ASP A 51 14.06 24.82 20.09
C ASP A 51 12.85 24.07 19.53
N PHE A 52 12.85 22.75 19.68
CA PHE A 52 11.65 21.96 19.45
C PHE A 52 10.99 21.71 20.79
N LYS A 53 9.78 22.24 20.95
CA LYS A 53 8.93 21.85 22.06
C LYS A 53 8.08 20.68 21.57
N PRO A 54 8.24 19.48 22.16
CA PRO A 54 7.35 18.39 21.86
C PRO A 54 5.96 18.82 22.32
N THR A 55 5.13 19.23 21.38
CA THR A 55 3.69 19.20 21.59
C THR A 55 3.40 17.71 21.61
N LYS A 56 3.01 17.17 22.77
CA LYS A 56 2.47 15.81 22.85
C LYS A 56 1.50 15.70 21.67
N SER A 57 1.80 14.83 20.71
CA SER A 57 1.11 14.81 19.43
C SER A 57 -0.38 14.66 19.71
N ASP A 58 -1.13 15.76 19.63
CA ASP A 58 -2.57 15.84 19.96
C ASP A 58 -3.41 15.25 18.81
N ILE A 59 -2.85 14.33 18.03
CA ILE A 59 -3.65 13.58 17.06
C ILE A 59 -4.58 12.73 17.90
N SER A 60 -5.88 12.93 17.68
CA SER A 60 -6.89 12.16 18.39
C SER A 60 -6.66 10.67 18.11
N LEU A 61 -7.10 9.81 19.04
CA LEU A 61 -7.04 8.37 18.81
C LEU A 61 -7.73 7.99 17.47
N ASP A 62 -8.80 8.68 17.12
CA ASP A 62 -9.55 8.44 15.89
C ASP A 62 -8.77 8.86 14.63
N ASP A 63 -8.04 9.98 14.69
CA ASP A 63 -7.15 10.39 13.60
C ASP A 63 -5.99 9.40 13.44
N LEU A 64 -5.42 8.90 14.54
CA LEU A 64 -4.39 7.86 14.50
C LEU A 64 -4.90 6.58 13.87
N LYS A 65 -6.07 6.09 14.31
CA LYS A 65 -6.69 4.89 13.74
C LYS A 65 -6.92 5.06 12.24
N SER A 66 -7.39 6.24 11.81
CA SER A 66 -7.61 6.55 10.40
C SER A 66 -6.31 6.53 9.59
N ALA A 67 -5.26 7.17 10.09
CA ALA A 67 -3.95 7.17 9.45
C ALA A 67 -3.34 5.76 9.35
N LEU A 68 -3.43 4.95 10.40
CA LEU A 68 -2.92 3.57 10.39
C LEU A 68 -3.70 2.68 9.42
N LYS A 69 -5.01 2.84 9.31
CA LYS A 69 -5.84 2.11 8.33
C LYS A 69 -5.44 2.43 6.89
N ILE A 70 -5.13 3.69 6.58
CA ILE A 70 -4.60 4.10 5.27
C ILE A 70 -3.26 3.41 5.01
N ARG A 71 -2.37 3.37 6.01
CA ARG A 71 -1.08 2.66 5.91
C ARG A 71 -1.26 1.15 5.69
N ILE A 72 -2.26 0.53 6.32
CA ILE A 72 -2.61 -0.88 6.06
C ILE A 72 -3.06 -1.08 4.62
N ASP A 73 -3.90 -0.19 4.08
CA ASP A 73 -4.37 -0.30 2.71
C ASP A 73 -3.20 -0.16 1.71
N ALA A 74 -2.25 0.75 1.97
CA ALA A 74 -1.02 0.90 1.17
C ALA A 74 -0.08 -0.30 1.30
N ALA A 75 0.11 -0.84 2.52
CA ALA A 75 0.93 -2.03 2.75
C ALA A 75 0.34 -3.26 2.05
N ALA A 76 -0.98 -3.46 2.14
CA ALA A 76 -1.66 -4.53 1.43
C ALA A 76 -1.44 -4.43 -0.08
N GLU A 77 -1.50 -3.24 -0.66
CA GLU A 77 -1.20 -3.06 -2.07
C GLU A 77 0.26 -3.39 -2.42
N ALA A 78 1.21 -2.92 -1.60
CA ALA A 78 2.62 -3.29 -1.78
C ALA A 78 2.83 -4.82 -1.73
N GLU A 79 2.09 -5.53 -0.88
CA GLU A 79 2.11 -7.00 -0.84
C GLU A 79 1.51 -7.62 -2.10
N ARG A 80 0.38 -7.11 -2.62
CA ARG A 80 -0.24 -7.60 -3.87
C ARG A 80 0.72 -7.46 -5.06
N LEU A 81 1.43 -6.34 -5.15
CA LEU A 81 2.35 -6.04 -6.25
C LEU A 81 3.58 -6.95 -6.32
N LYS A 82 3.81 -7.81 -5.32
CA LYS A 82 4.80 -8.89 -5.40
C LYS A 82 4.38 -10.05 -6.31
N TYR A 83 3.07 -10.17 -6.58
CA TYR A 83 2.47 -11.30 -7.29
C TYR A 83 1.77 -10.90 -8.59
N ILE A 84 1.33 -9.65 -8.69
CA ILE A 84 0.60 -9.12 -9.85
C ILE A 84 1.20 -7.82 -10.36
N THR A 85 0.98 -7.55 -11.65
CA THR A 85 1.34 -6.28 -12.28
C THR A 85 0.25 -5.24 -12.05
N SER A 86 0.65 -4.01 -11.70
CA SER A 86 -0.29 -2.90 -11.51
C SER A 86 -0.90 -2.42 -12.83
N GLY A 87 -2.07 -1.77 -12.72
CA GLY A 87 -2.74 -1.10 -13.83
C GLY A 87 -4.12 -1.68 -14.14
N ALA A 88 -5.12 -0.79 -14.28
CA ALA A 88 -6.50 -1.19 -14.49
C ALA A 88 -6.70 -2.00 -15.79
N GLY A 89 -6.07 -1.57 -16.89
CA GLY A 89 -6.12 -2.31 -18.17
C GLY A 89 -5.49 -3.70 -18.06
N GLN A 90 -4.36 -3.81 -17.36
CA GLN A 90 -3.68 -5.08 -17.14
C GLN A 90 -4.53 -6.04 -16.27
N ALA A 91 -5.15 -5.52 -15.22
CA ALA A 91 -6.06 -6.28 -14.37
C ALA A 91 -7.26 -6.83 -15.15
N LEU A 92 -7.86 -6.02 -16.03
CA LEU A 92 -8.95 -6.46 -16.90
C LEU A 92 -8.50 -7.60 -17.82
N THR A 93 -7.34 -7.50 -18.44
CA THR A 93 -6.77 -8.57 -19.27
C THR A 93 -6.57 -9.86 -18.48
N TYR A 94 -5.99 -9.79 -17.27
CA TYR A 94 -5.80 -10.98 -16.44
C TYR A 94 -7.11 -11.61 -15.99
N MET A 95 -8.13 -10.82 -15.66
CA MET A 95 -9.45 -11.33 -15.31
C MET A 95 -10.14 -12.02 -16.49
N GLN A 96 -10.02 -11.45 -17.70
CA GLN A 96 -10.58 -12.08 -18.90
C GLN A 96 -9.84 -13.36 -19.27
N LYS A 97 -8.50 -13.38 -19.16
CA LYS A 97 -7.69 -14.60 -19.36
C LYS A 97 -8.08 -15.70 -18.37
N SER A 98 -8.27 -15.39 -17.10
CA SER A 98 -8.66 -16.41 -16.11
C SER A 98 -10.07 -16.94 -16.36
N ASP A 99 -11.00 -16.09 -16.81
CA ASP A 99 -12.33 -16.54 -17.25
C ASP A 99 -12.28 -17.45 -18.48
N GLU A 100 -11.53 -17.06 -19.52
CA GLU A 100 -11.31 -17.89 -20.71
C GLU A 100 -10.69 -19.25 -20.33
N ALA A 101 -9.65 -19.26 -19.49
CA ALA A 101 -9.00 -20.50 -19.07
C ALA A 101 -9.97 -21.42 -18.33
N ARG A 102 -10.78 -20.87 -17.41
CA ARG A 102 -11.81 -21.61 -16.70
C ARG A 102 -12.85 -22.20 -17.65
N ARG A 103 -13.32 -21.43 -18.63
CA ARG A 103 -14.30 -21.90 -19.63
C ARG A 103 -13.70 -22.95 -20.57
N TYR A 104 -12.48 -22.75 -21.04
CA TYR A 104 -11.77 -23.67 -21.94
C TYR A 104 -11.57 -25.04 -21.28
N LEU A 105 -11.09 -25.06 -20.03
CA LEU A 105 -10.82 -26.29 -19.29
C LEU A 105 -12.09 -27.05 -18.86
N ALA A 106 -13.26 -26.40 -18.91
CA ALA A 106 -14.54 -27.00 -18.53
C ALA A 106 -15.38 -27.46 -19.73
N ALA A 107 -15.00 -27.08 -20.95
CA ALA A 107 -15.73 -27.41 -22.17
C ALA A 107 -15.31 -28.79 -22.71
N ASP A 108 -16.27 -29.53 -23.24
CA ASP A 108 -16.00 -30.73 -24.05
C ASP A 108 -15.71 -30.27 -25.49
N GLU A 109 -14.53 -30.62 -26.01
CA GLU A 109 -14.06 -30.24 -27.36
C GLU A 109 -14.13 -28.73 -27.66
N PRO A 110 -13.41 -27.86 -26.90
CA PRO A 110 -13.47 -26.41 -27.07
C PRO A 110 -12.94 -25.93 -28.43
N ASP A 111 -13.64 -24.96 -29.02
CA ASP A 111 -13.17 -24.22 -30.20
C ASP A 111 -12.22 -23.09 -29.77
N ALA A 112 -11.02 -23.02 -30.35
CA ALA A 112 -10.01 -22.02 -29.98
C ALA A 112 -10.42 -20.57 -30.31
N ASP A 113 -11.32 -20.36 -31.27
CA ASP A 113 -11.79 -19.03 -31.67
C ASP A 113 -12.64 -18.35 -30.56
N ASP A 114 -13.20 -19.14 -29.62
CA ASP A 114 -13.96 -18.64 -28.46
C ASP A 114 -13.08 -18.13 -27.29
N TYR A 115 -11.75 -18.23 -27.44
CA TYR A 115 -10.76 -17.92 -26.40
C TYR A 115 -9.58 -17.09 -26.95
N PRO A 116 -9.84 -15.90 -27.53
CA PRO A 116 -8.86 -15.13 -28.26
C PRO A 116 -7.65 -14.69 -27.41
N LEU A 117 -7.82 -14.45 -26.10
CA LEU A 117 -6.69 -14.04 -25.24
C LEU A 117 -5.76 -15.22 -24.92
N LEU A 118 -6.29 -16.44 -24.78
CA LEU A 118 -5.45 -17.64 -24.64
C LEU A 118 -4.75 -17.99 -25.95
N SER A 119 -5.50 -17.95 -27.07
CA SER A 119 -4.99 -18.23 -28.41
C SER A 119 -3.82 -17.32 -28.78
N ALA A 120 -3.85 -16.05 -28.35
CA ALA A 120 -2.77 -15.08 -28.59
C ALA A 120 -1.43 -15.44 -27.90
N GLU A 121 -1.42 -16.37 -26.94
CA GLU A 121 -0.21 -16.76 -26.20
C GLU A 121 0.35 -18.13 -26.61
N VAL A 122 -0.27 -18.79 -27.57
CA VAL A 122 0.22 -20.06 -28.12
C VAL A 122 1.57 -19.85 -28.79
N GLY A 123 2.54 -20.70 -28.45
CA GLY A 123 3.94 -20.58 -28.87
C GLY A 123 4.77 -19.57 -28.06
N ILE A 124 4.14 -18.81 -27.15
CA ILE A 124 4.82 -17.85 -26.25
C ILE A 124 4.84 -18.39 -24.82
N THR A 125 3.66 -18.67 -24.27
CA THR A 125 3.48 -19.16 -22.89
C THR A 125 3.51 -20.69 -22.85
N ALA A 126 2.90 -21.36 -23.83
CA ALA A 126 2.91 -22.81 -23.98
C ALA A 126 2.75 -23.23 -25.45
N PRO A 127 3.08 -24.48 -25.83
CA PRO A 127 3.00 -24.95 -27.22
C PRO A 127 1.58 -24.96 -27.81
N ASP A 128 0.55 -25.11 -26.97
CA ASP A 128 -0.85 -25.17 -27.38
C ASP A 128 -1.76 -24.42 -26.38
N ILE A 129 -3.00 -24.16 -26.79
CA ILE A 129 -3.98 -23.41 -26.00
C ILE A 129 -4.33 -24.12 -24.69
N HIS A 130 -4.34 -25.45 -24.66
CA HIS A 130 -4.59 -26.22 -23.44
C HIS A 130 -3.51 -25.96 -22.40
N GLY A 131 -2.24 -25.98 -22.81
CA GLY A 131 -1.10 -25.63 -21.96
C GLY A 131 -1.18 -24.19 -21.45
N VAL A 132 -1.57 -23.23 -22.32
CA VAL A 132 -1.78 -21.84 -21.88
C VAL A 132 -2.89 -21.78 -20.83
N ALA A 133 -4.03 -22.42 -21.07
CA ALA A 133 -5.16 -22.45 -20.15
C ALA A 133 -4.77 -23.05 -18.77
N VAL A 134 -4.02 -24.15 -18.75
CA VAL A 134 -3.52 -24.77 -17.52
C VAL A 134 -2.60 -23.83 -16.75
N ILE A 135 -1.65 -23.17 -17.41
CA ILE A 135 -0.72 -22.23 -16.77
C ILE A 135 -1.48 -21.03 -16.19
N VAL A 136 -2.40 -20.44 -16.96
CA VAL A 136 -3.21 -19.29 -16.51
C VAL A 136 -4.09 -19.68 -15.32
N SER A 137 -4.74 -20.85 -15.38
CA SER A 137 -5.58 -21.38 -14.29
C SER A 137 -4.77 -21.63 -13.01
N ALA A 138 -3.55 -22.18 -13.14
CA ALA A 138 -2.64 -22.39 -12.01
C ALA A 138 -2.19 -21.06 -11.38
N ALA A 139 -1.78 -20.08 -12.20
CA ALA A 139 -1.38 -18.76 -11.73
C ALA A 139 -2.54 -18.04 -11.02
N PHE A 140 -3.75 -18.11 -11.56
CA PHE A 140 -4.95 -17.55 -10.94
C PHE A 140 -5.26 -18.24 -9.59
N SER A 141 -5.11 -19.56 -9.51
CA SER A 141 -5.34 -20.31 -8.27
C SER A 141 -4.33 -19.93 -7.18
N GLN A 142 -3.05 -19.76 -7.53
CA GLN A 142 -2.03 -19.27 -6.61
C GLN A 142 -2.34 -17.84 -6.13
N TRP A 143 -2.73 -16.95 -7.07
CA TRP A 143 -3.14 -15.59 -6.74
C TRP A 143 -4.33 -15.56 -5.78
N GLN A 144 -5.35 -16.41 -5.98
CA GLN A 144 -6.51 -16.43 -5.08
C GLN A 144 -6.12 -16.81 -3.64
N GLN A 145 -5.22 -17.76 -3.45
CA GLN A 145 -4.76 -18.17 -2.13
C GLN A 145 -4.01 -17.04 -1.42
N ILE A 146 -3.02 -16.44 -2.09
CA ILE A 146 -2.23 -15.37 -1.48
C ILE A 146 -3.04 -14.07 -1.32
N GLY A 147 -3.88 -13.73 -2.29
CA GLY A 147 -4.76 -12.57 -2.25
C GLY A 147 -5.76 -12.64 -1.10
N ALA A 148 -6.33 -13.83 -0.84
CA ALA A 148 -7.20 -14.04 0.31
C ALA A 148 -6.44 -13.89 1.64
N ALA A 149 -5.21 -14.39 1.74
CA ALA A 149 -4.39 -14.24 2.94
C ALA A 149 -4.00 -12.77 3.21
N ILE A 150 -3.61 -12.02 2.16
CA ILE A 150 -3.35 -10.57 2.24
C ILE A 150 -4.60 -9.84 2.70
N GLU A 151 -5.76 -10.16 2.13
CA GLU A 151 -7.02 -9.51 2.49
C GLU A 151 -7.44 -9.80 3.93
N ALA A 152 -7.25 -11.03 4.41
CA ALA A 152 -7.48 -11.39 5.79
C ALA A 152 -6.58 -10.60 6.75
N ALA A 153 -5.28 -10.47 6.44
CA ALA A 153 -4.34 -9.66 7.23
C ALA A 153 -4.74 -8.17 7.23
N ARG A 154 -5.13 -7.64 6.07
CA ARG A 154 -5.58 -6.25 5.91
C ARG A 154 -6.82 -5.97 6.76
N LEU A 155 -7.87 -6.75 6.59
CA LEU A 155 -9.14 -6.55 7.31
C LEU A 155 -8.98 -6.84 8.81
N GLY A 156 -8.24 -7.88 9.18
CA GLY A 156 -7.93 -8.22 10.56
C GLY A 156 -7.16 -7.10 11.27
N GLY A 157 -6.12 -6.56 10.64
CA GLY A 157 -5.37 -5.42 11.17
C GLY A 157 -6.25 -4.18 11.39
N LYS A 158 -7.11 -3.84 10.41
CA LYS A 158 -8.05 -2.71 10.55
C LYS A 158 -9.05 -2.93 11.69
N ALA A 159 -9.52 -4.16 11.89
CA ALA A 159 -10.42 -4.51 12.99
C ALA A 159 -9.72 -4.38 14.36
N SER A 160 -8.50 -4.88 14.50
CA SER A 160 -7.72 -4.76 15.74
C SER A 160 -7.45 -3.30 16.12
N ILE A 161 -7.10 -2.46 15.13
CA ILE A 161 -6.93 -1.01 15.33
C ILE A 161 -8.23 -0.35 15.76
N GLU A 162 -9.37 -0.73 15.16
CA GLU A 162 -10.66 -0.15 15.52
C GLU A 162 -11.00 -0.38 16.99
N THR A 163 -10.75 -1.58 17.50
CA THR A 163 -11.01 -1.95 18.90
C THR A 163 -9.99 -1.39 19.90
N SER A 164 -8.92 -0.73 19.44
CA SER A 164 -7.88 -0.21 20.33
C SER A 164 -8.36 1.00 21.12
N GLU A 165 -8.20 0.97 22.44
CA GLU A 165 -8.61 2.06 23.35
C GLU A 165 -7.53 3.12 23.56
N THR A 166 -6.31 2.87 23.10
CA THR A 166 -5.16 3.78 23.27
C THR A 166 -4.33 3.86 22.00
N ALA A 167 -3.58 4.96 21.86
CA ALA A 167 -2.66 5.15 20.74
C ALA A 167 -1.58 4.06 20.69
N ALA A 168 -1.05 3.66 21.85
CA ALA A 168 -0.07 2.58 21.94
C ALA A 168 -0.65 1.24 21.48
N ASN A 169 -1.89 0.91 21.85
CA ASN A 169 -2.55 -0.32 21.42
C ASN A 169 -2.83 -0.31 19.91
N ALA A 170 -3.26 0.82 19.36
CA ALA A 170 -3.51 0.96 17.93
C ALA A 170 -2.21 0.78 17.11
N GLN A 171 -1.11 1.38 17.58
CA GLN A 171 0.21 1.23 16.95
C GLN A 171 0.72 -0.22 17.06
N ALA A 172 0.62 -0.84 18.24
CA ALA A 172 1.00 -2.24 18.42
C ALA A 172 0.17 -3.20 17.53
N ALA A 173 -1.13 -2.95 17.38
CA ALA A 173 -1.97 -3.70 16.46
C ALA A 173 -1.49 -3.59 15.01
N PHE A 174 -1.12 -2.38 14.57
CA PHE A 174 -0.52 -2.15 13.25
C PHE A 174 0.80 -2.90 13.07
N ASP A 175 1.72 -2.80 14.03
CA ASP A 175 3.05 -3.42 13.96
C ASP A 175 2.99 -4.95 14.03
N SER A 176 1.92 -5.51 14.61
CA SER A 176 1.70 -6.96 14.72
C SER A 176 1.15 -7.62 13.45
N ILE A 177 0.81 -6.84 12.42
CA ILE A 177 0.25 -7.40 11.18
C ILE A 177 1.29 -8.28 10.49
N ALA A 178 1.03 -9.59 10.51
CA ALA A 178 1.82 -10.56 9.78
C ALA A 178 1.28 -10.69 8.35
N TRP A 179 2.02 -10.13 7.39
CA TRP A 179 1.75 -10.37 5.97
C TRP A 179 2.20 -11.79 5.58
N PRO A 180 1.48 -12.47 4.68
CA PRO A 180 1.84 -13.81 4.27
C PRO A 180 3.21 -13.80 3.58
N ALA A 181 4.13 -14.60 4.10
CA ALA A 181 5.41 -14.90 3.45
C ALA A 181 5.19 -16.00 2.40
N VAL A 182 5.96 -15.92 1.31
CA VAL A 182 6.17 -17.02 0.36
C VAL A 182 7.08 -18.09 0.96
#